data_AF-A0A820PX08-F1
#
_entry.id   AF-A0A820PX08-F1
#
_cell.length_a   1.000
_cell.length_b   1.000
_cell.length_c   1.000
_cell.angle_alpha   90.00
_cell.angle_beta   90.00
_cell.angle_gamma   90.00
#
_symmetry.space_group_name_H-M   'P 1'
#
loop_
_entity.id
_entity.type
_entity.pdbx_description
1 polymer ?
#
loop_
_entity_poly.entity_id
_entity_poly.type
_entity_poly.pdbx_seq_one_letter_code
_entity_poly.pdbx_strand_id
1 'polypeptide(L)'
;LIYYDNITNNFPARLFKFVVQVCLHDEHLFEHEFFLQIPQPFPFIKELTVVNRKLQNNKLHNDNEGFSIIKYPYLTTICRIEAHDDYIE
;
A
#
# COMPACT_ATOMS: atom_id res chain seq x y z
N LEU A 1 -16.43 7.53 10.37
CA LEU A 1 -15.33 6.66 9.88
C LEU A 1 -14.05 7.10 10.57
N ILE A 2 -13.13 6.19 10.89
CA ILE A 2 -11.79 6.57 11.34
C ILE A 2 -10.85 6.53 10.14
N TYR A 3 -10.21 7.67 9.92
CA TYR A 3 -9.28 7.93 8.83
C TYR A 3 -7.87 8.03 9.41
N TYR A 4 -6.89 7.50 8.70
CA TYR A 4 -5.49 7.62 9.06
C TYR A 4 -4.71 8.11 7.84
N ASP A 5 -4.21 9.34 7.94
CA ASP A 5 -3.67 10.13 6.84
C ASP A 5 -2.17 10.33 6.98
N ASN A 6 -1.50 10.66 5.87
CA ASN A 6 -0.06 10.96 5.80
C ASN A 6 0.81 9.86 6.39
N ILE A 7 0.42 8.62 6.16
CA ILE A 7 1.14 7.44 6.62
C ILE A 7 2.30 7.24 5.65
N THR A 8 3.52 7.25 6.17
CA THR A 8 4.70 7.00 5.35
C THR A 8 5.07 5.52 5.43
N ASN A 9 6.11 5.12 4.70
CA ASN A 9 6.66 3.77 4.76
C ASN A 9 7.16 3.36 6.17
N ASN A 10 7.14 4.25 7.16
CA ASN A 10 7.59 4.01 8.54
C ASN A 10 6.45 3.93 9.56
N PHE A 11 5.23 3.55 9.15
CA PHE A 11 4.13 3.46 10.10
C PHE A 11 4.40 2.43 11.21
N PRO A 12 3.96 2.69 12.45
CA PRO A 12 4.27 1.81 13.57
C PRO A 12 3.56 0.46 13.36
N ALA A 13 4.23 -0.64 13.74
CA ALA A 13 3.69 -2.00 13.74
C ALA A 13 2.62 -2.20 14.84
N ARG A 14 1.62 -1.31 14.87
CA ARG A 14 0.48 -1.32 15.78
C ARG A 14 -0.76 -1.72 15.01
N LEU A 15 -1.73 -2.27 15.74
CA LEU A 15 -3.00 -2.71 15.18
C LEU A 15 -4.05 -1.59 15.24
N PHE A 16 -4.49 -1.14 14.07
CA PHE A 16 -5.47 -0.08 13.88
C PHE A 16 -6.83 -0.65 13.47
N LYS A 17 -7.49 -1.38 14.39
CA LYS A 17 -8.76 -2.11 14.11
C LYS A 17 -9.93 -1.24 13.67
N PHE A 18 -9.89 0.06 13.89
CA PHE A 18 -10.99 0.96 13.58
C PHE A 18 -10.74 1.81 12.34
N VAL A 19 -9.49 1.82 11.85
CA VAL A 19 -9.12 2.57 10.65
C VAL A 19 -9.64 1.82 9.43
N VAL A 20 -10.43 2.52 8.63
CA VAL A 20 -11.08 1.98 7.42
C VAL A 20 -10.62 2.71 6.16
N GLN A 21 -9.96 3.85 6.31
CA GLN A 21 -9.42 4.65 5.23
C GLN A 21 -7.97 4.99 5.55
N VAL A 22 -7.05 4.70 4.63
CA VAL A 22 -5.61 4.85 4.79
C VAL A 22 -5.08 5.64 3.59
N CYS A 23 -4.28 6.67 3.85
CA CYS A 23 -3.56 7.41 2.80
C CYS A 23 -2.05 7.29 3.01
N LEU A 24 -1.36 6.77 1.99
CA LEU A 24 0.06 6.45 2.02
C LEU A 24 0.86 7.39 1.11
N HIS A 25 2.01 7.84 1.61
CA HIS A 25 2.92 8.74 0.91
C HIS A 25 4.36 8.22 0.94
N ASP A 26 5.02 8.24 -0.23
CA ASP A 26 6.35 7.66 -0.46
C ASP A 26 7.50 8.56 0.05
N GLU A 27 7.73 8.63 1.37
CA GLU A 27 8.99 9.18 1.90
C GLU A 27 10.20 8.43 1.33
N HIS A 28 10.09 7.11 1.21
CA HIS A 28 10.98 6.26 0.42
C HIS A 28 10.17 5.46 -0.61
N LEU A 29 10.86 4.90 -1.60
CA LEU A 29 10.26 4.06 -2.64
C LEU A 29 9.44 2.94 -1.99
N PHE A 30 8.18 2.81 -2.39
CA PHE A 30 7.38 1.66 -2.00
C PHE A 30 7.77 0.48 -2.89
N GLU A 31 8.35 -0.56 -2.29
CA GLU A 31 8.61 -1.85 -2.93
C GLU A 31 7.39 -2.77 -2.78
N HIS A 32 7.34 -3.86 -3.54
CA HIS A 32 6.20 -4.80 -3.49
C HIS A 32 5.92 -5.32 -2.06
N GLU A 33 6.96 -5.63 -1.31
CA GLU A 33 6.89 -6.15 0.06
C GLU A 33 6.24 -5.18 1.04
N PHE A 34 6.31 -3.87 0.76
CA PHE A 34 5.65 -2.88 1.59
C PHE A 34 4.14 -3.09 1.57
N PHE A 35 3.56 -3.35 0.40
CA PHE A 35 2.12 -3.58 0.26
C PHE A 35 1.68 -4.89 0.93
N LEU A 36 2.57 -5.89 1.05
CA LEU A 36 2.29 -7.11 1.81
C LEU A 36 2.11 -6.84 3.31
N GLN A 37 2.68 -5.75 3.83
CA GLN A 37 2.65 -5.44 5.26
C GLN A 37 1.40 -4.66 5.67
N ILE A 38 0.75 -3.92 4.77
CA ILE A 38 -0.41 -3.05 5.06
C ILE A 38 -1.62 -3.79 5.68
N PRO A 39 -2.00 -5.02 5.25
CA PRO A 39 -3.17 -5.71 5.81
C PRO A 39 -3.05 -6.04 7.30
N GLN A 40 -1.84 -6.23 7.82
CA GLN A 40 -1.58 -6.60 9.21
C GLN A 40 -2.03 -5.53 10.22
N PRO A 41 -1.56 -4.27 10.13
CA PRO A 41 -1.99 -3.18 10.99
C PRO A 41 -3.41 -2.68 10.66
N PHE A 42 -3.89 -2.81 9.42
CA PHE A 42 -5.18 -2.27 8.97
C PHE A 42 -6.14 -3.37 8.48
N PRO A 43 -6.58 -4.29 9.36
CA PRO A 43 -7.31 -5.49 8.94
C PRO A 43 -8.69 -5.22 8.33
N PHE A 44 -9.26 -4.01 8.54
CA PHE A 44 -10.60 -3.64 8.05
C PHE A 44 -10.56 -2.46 7.07
N ILE A 45 -9.40 -2.21 6.45
CA ILE A 45 -9.28 -1.18 5.43
C ILE A 45 -10.27 -1.40 4.30
N LYS A 46 -10.98 -0.33 3.94
CA LYS A 46 -11.95 -0.27 2.84
C LYS A 46 -11.47 0.61 1.70
N GLU A 47 -10.74 1.67 2.04
CA GLU A 47 -10.18 2.60 1.06
C GLU A 47 -8.69 2.76 1.31
N LEU A 48 -7.92 2.55 0.24
CA LEU A 48 -6.47 2.71 0.23
C LEU A 48 -6.12 3.77 -0.80
N THR A 49 -5.64 4.92 -0.34
CA THR A 49 -5.07 5.95 -1.20
C THR A 49 -3.56 5.83 -1.19
N VAL A 50 -2.96 5.77 -2.36
CA VAL A 50 -1.53 5.54 -2.55
C VAL A 50 -0.99 6.69 -3.40
N VAL A 51 -0.05 7.44 -2.84
CA VAL A 51 0.64 8.56 -3.49
C VAL A 51 2.11 8.20 -3.69
N ASN A 52 2.45 7.82 -4.93
CA ASN A 52 3.76 7.23 -5.28
C ASN A 52 4.41 8.00 -6.42
N ARG A 53 5.10 9.08 -6.07
CA ARG A 53 5.69 9.99 -7.06
C ARG A 53 7.02 9.48 -7.61
N LYS A 54 7.66 8.55 -6.92
CA LYS A 54 9.02 8.10 -7.25
C LYS A 54 9.02 6.78 -8.05
N LEU A 55 10.03 6.61 -8.90
CA LEU A 55 10.28 5.39 -9.69
C LEU A 55 10.71 4.24 -8.78
N GLN A 56 10.19 3.02 -8.98
CA GLN A 56 10.73 1.84 -8.30
C GLN A 56 12.13 1.51 -8.85
N ASN A 57 13.12 1.34 -7.98
CA ASN A 57 14.48 1.01 -8.41
C ASN A 57 14.63 -0.49 -8.72
N ASN A 58 13.87 -1.33 -8.01
CA ASN A 58 13.97 -2.78 -8.10
C ASN A 58 12.66 -3.36 -8.65
N LYS A 59 12.46 -3.26 -9.96
CA LYS A 59 11.53 -4.17 -10.65
C LYS A 59 12.14 -5.57 -10.70
N LEU A 60 12.28 -6.22 -9.54
CA LEU A 60 12.65 -7.63 -9.45
C LEU A 60 11.42 -8.50 -9.78
N HIS A 61 10.69 -8.18 -10.83
CA HIS A 61 9.85 -9.16 -11.50
C HIS A 61 10.70 -9.79 -12.61
N ASN A 62 11.50 -10.78 -12.23
CA ASN A 62 11.78 -11.85 -13.18
C ASN A 62 10.40 -12.44 -13.51
N ASP A 63 10.03 -12.49 -14.79
CA ASP A 63 8.78 -13.07 -15.31
C ASP A 63 8.49 -14.53 -14.86
N ASN A 64 9.40 -15.13 -14.07
CA ASN A 64 9.37 -16.49 -13.54
C ASN A 64 9.08 -16.59 -12.03
N GLU A 65 9.07 -15.49 -11.27
CA GLU A 65 8.67 -15.52 -9.85
C GLU A 65 7.19 -15.19 -9.73
N GLY A 66 6.39 -16.24 -9.43
CA GLY A 66 4.94 -16.16 -9.42
C GLY A 66 4.40 -14.96 -8.65
N PHE A 67 3.48 -14.23 -9.30
CA PHE A 67 2.79 -13.09 -8.72
C PHE A 67 2.17 -13.45 -7.36
N SER A 68 2.69 -12.87 -6.29
CA SER A 68 2.08 -12.96 -4.98
C SER A 68 0.88 -12.01 -4.94
N ILE A 69 -0.32 -12.58 -5.12
CA ILE A 69 -1.56 -11.80 -5.04
C ILE A 69 -1.75 -11.33 -3.59
N ILE A 70 -1.69 -10.01 -3.39
CA ILE A 70 -1.97 -9.38 -2.10
C ILE A 70 -3.48 -9.31 -1.91
N LYS A 71 -4.00 -9.94 -0.86
CA LYS A 71 -5.43 -9.94 -0.56
C LYS A 71 -5.75 -8.95 0.56
N TYR A 72 -6.62 -7.99 0.24
CA TYR A 72 -7.24 -7.11 1.22
C TYR A 72 -8.72 -7.48 1.36
N PRO A 73 -9.14 -8.18 2.43
CA PRO A 73 -10.48 -8.79 2.50
C PRO A 73 -11.65 -7.81 2.45
N TYR A 74 -11.44 -6.56 2.88
CA TYR A 74 -12.48 -5.54 2.99
C TYR A 74 -12.27 -4.34 2.06
N LEU A 75 -11.22 -4.36 1.25
CA LEU A 75 -10.86 -3.25 0.40
C LEU A 75 -11.85 -3.17 -0.76
N THR A 76 -12.55 -2.04 -0.85
CA THR A 76 -13.53 -1.77 -1.90
C THR A 76 -13.04 -0.70 -2.86
N THR A 77 -12.05 0.09 -2.47
CA THR A 77 -11.58 1.24 -3.24
C THR A 77 -10.08 1.39 -3.14
N ILE A 78 -9.43 1.53 -4.29
CA ILE A 78 -8.02 1.91 -4.39
C ILE A 78 -7.96 3.21 -5.17
N CYS A 79 -7.42 4.24 -4.54
CA CYS A 79 -7.16 5.54 -5.16
C CYS A 79 -5.67 5.66 -5.41
N ARG A 80 -5.29 5.97 -6.64
CA ARG A 80 -3.90 6.17 -7.02
C ARG A 80 -3.73 7.63 -7.43
N ILE A 81 -2.94 8.36 -6.67
CA ILE A 81 -2.68 9.78 -6.93
C ILE A 81 -1.22 9.90 -7.32
N GLU A 82 -0.96 10.47 -8.50
CA GLU A 82 0.41 10.69 -9.02
C GLU A 82 1.28 9.44 -8.98
N ALA A 83 0.66 8.26 -9.14
CA ALA A 83 1.36 6.99 -9.09
C ALA A 83 2.16 6.79 -10.37
N HIS A 84 3.46 6.52 -10.23
CA HIS A 84 4.29 6.11 -11.36
C HIS A 84 3.74 4.82 -12.00
N ASP A 85 3.95 4.66 -13.32
CA ASP A 85 3.43 3.53 -14.11
C ASP A 85 3.90 2.16 -13.58
N ASP A 86 5.04 2.15 -12.89
CA ASP A 86 5.65 0.98 -12.24
C ASP A 86 4.76 0.35 -11.17
N TYR A 87 3.81 1.11 -10.63
CA TYR A 87 2.85 0.64 -9.64
C TYR A 87 1.53 0.16 -10.26
N ILE A 88 1.42 0.09 -11.61
CA ILE A 88 0.20 -0.33 -12.34
C ILE A 88 0.05 -1.86 -12.45
N GLU A 89 1.06 -2.63 -12.09
CA GLU A 89 1.06 -4.10 -12.19
C GLU A 89 0.06 -4.81 -11.26
#